data_AF-A0A9D9G5M8-F1
#
_entry.id   AF-A0A9D9G5M8-F1
#
_cell.length_a   1.000
_cell.length_b   1.000
_cell.length_c   1.000
_cell.angle_alpha   90.00
_cell.angle_beta   90.00
_cell.angle_gamma   90.00
#
_symmetry.space_group_name_H-M   'P 1'
#
loop_
_entity.id
_entity.type
_entity.pdbx_description
1 polymer ?
#
loop_
_entity_poly.entity_id
_entity_poly.type
_entity_poly.pdbx_seq_one_letter_code
_entity_poly.pdbx_strand_id
1 'polypeptide(L)'
;SDLQTSHEDSEITRPRKVIDNDDRIVELRHRDRIAAESQLTNGVIDTTELLKKISDETIAKFNKSSHEIELLQATYRLKNILNQ
;
A
#
# COMPACT_ATOMS: atom_id res chain seq x y z
N SER A 1 11.57 23.90 19.45
CA SER A 1 10.38 24.30 18.68
C SER A 1 10.54 23.84 17.23
N ASP A 2 11.48 24.38 16.45
CA ASP A 2 11.70 23.99 15.04
C ASP A 2 11.99 22.49 14.79
N LEU A 3 12.80 21.87 15.67
CA LEU A 3 13.12 20.44 15.59
C LEU A 3 11.92 19.52 15.85
N GLN A 4 10.97 19.93 16.69
CA GLN A 4 9.76 19.14 16.98
C GLN A 4 8.80 19.21 15.80
N THR A 5 8.56 20.40 15.25
CA THR A 5 7.77 20.59 14.03
C THR A 5 8.36 19.86 12.82
N SER A 6 9.69 19.87 12.65
CA SER A 6 10.34 19.13 11.56
C SER A 6 10.24 17.62 11.72
N HIS A 7 10.25 17.10 12.94
CA HIS A 7 10.08 15.68 13.22
C HIS A 7 8.62 15.25 12.99
N GLU A 8 7.66 16.04 13.47
CA GLU A 8 6.22 15.81 13.30
C GLU A 8 5.78 15.85 11.84
N ASP A 9 6.34 16.75 11.03
CA ASP A 9 6.06 16.83 9.59
C ASP A 9 6.62 15.61 8.83
N SER A 10 7.73 15.04 9.32
CA SER A 10 8.32 13.82 8.76
C SER A 10 7.51 12.55 9.08
N GLU A 11 6.88 12.49 10.26
CA GLU A 11 6.02 11.39 10.72
C GLU A 11 4.74 11.25 9.87
N ILE A 12 4.28 12.31 9.22
CA ILE A 12 3.09 12.29 8.33
C ILE A 12 3.49 12.23 6.85
N THR A 13 4.54 12.96 6.48
CA THR A 13 4.98 13.04 5.07
C THR A 13 5.55 11.71 4.57
N ARG A 14 6.23 10.95 5.43
CA ARG A 14 6.82 9.67 5.04
C ARG A 14 5.76 8.59 4.77
N PRO A 15 4.78 8.33 5.66
CA PRO A 15 3.72 7.36 5.37
C PRO A 15 2.89 7.69 4.13
N ARG A 16 2.61 8.98 3.87
CA ARG A 16 1.93 9.41 2.64
C ARG A 16 2.68 8.99 1.37
N LYS A 17 3.99 9.22 1.31
CA LYS A 17 4.81 8.78 0.18
C LYS A 17 4.87 7.26 0.03
N VAL A 18 4.78 6.52 1.14
CA VAL A 18 4.72 5.05 1.10
C VAL A 18 3.40 4.60 0.47
N ILE A 19 2.27 5.18 0.89
CA ILE A 19 0.95 4.87 0.32
C ILE A 19 0.88 5.20 -1.18
N ASP A 20 1.45 6.31 -1.63
CA ASP A 20 1.52 6.65 -3.05
C ASP A 20 2.28 5.59 -3.87
N ASN A 21 3.33 5.00 -3.29
CA ASN A 21 4.06 3.91 -3.92
C ASN A 21 3.27 2.59 -3.87
N ASP A 22 2.57 2.31 -2.77
CA ASP A 22 1.70 1.14 -2.66
C ASP A 22 0.59 1.17 -3.72
N ASP A 23 0.00 2.33 -4.00
CA ASP A 23 -0.98 2.49 -5.08
C ASP A 23 -0.41 2.06 -6.44
N ARG A 24 0.83 2.46 -6.72
CA ARG A 24 1.52 2.05 -7.95
C ARG A 24 1.81 0.56 -7.99
N ILE A 25 2.11 -0.05 -6.84
CA ILE A 25 2.33 -1.51 -6.72
C ILE A 25 1.01 -2.26 -6.92
N VAL A 26 -0.09 -1.81 -6.29
CA VAL A 26 -1.42 -2.41 -6.45
C VAL A 26 -1.83 -2.37 -7.91
N GLU A 27 -1.67 -1.23 -8.58
CA GLU A 27 -1.98 -1.08 -10.01
C GLU A 27 -1.12 -2.01 -10.89
N LEU A 28 0.17 -2.14 -10.59
CA LEU A 28 1.04 -3.08 -11.30
C LEU A 28 0.57 -4.53 -11.12
N ARG A 29 0.25 -4.94 -9.89
CA ARG A 29 -0.23 -6.30 -9.60
C ARG A 29 -1.59 -6.59 -10.22
N HIS A 30 -2.45 -5.58 -10.29
CA HIS A 30 -3.71 -5.68 -11.00
C HIS A 30 -3.51 -5.98 -12.49
N ARG A 31 -2.59 -5.26 -13.15
CA ARG A 31 -2.24 -5.52 -14.55
C ARG A 31 -1.62 -6.90 -14.76
N ASP A 32 -0.71 -7.31 -13.87
CA ASP A 32 -0.11 -8.66 -13.90
C ASP A 32 -1.20 -9.75 -13.80
N ARG A 33 -2.20 -9.56 -12.92
CA ARG A 33 -3.32 -10.50 -12.77
C ARG A 33 -4.18 -10.56 -14.02
N ILE A 34 -4.54 -9.42 -14.61
CA ILE A 34 -5.32 -9.39 -15.87
C ILE A 34 -4.57 -10.10 -17.00
N ALA A 35 -3.25 -9.89 -17.12
CA ALA A 35 -2.44 -10.59 -18.11
C ALA A 35 -2.45 -12.11 -17.87
N ALA A 36 -2.35 -12.54 -16.61
CA ALA A 36 -2.44 -13.95 -16.24
C ALA A 36 -3.82 -14.56 -16.51
N GLU A 37 -4.92 -13.82 -16.29
CA GLU A 37 -6.28 -14.28 -16.65
C GLU A 37 -6.39 -14.56 -18.16
N SER A 38 -5.80 -13.70 -19.00
CA SER A 38 -5.74 -13.92 -20.45
C SER A 38 -4.87 -15.12 -20.81
N GLN A 39 -3.71 -15.26 -20.18
CA GLN A 39 -2.81 -16.41 -20.38
C GLN A 39 -3.47 -17.74 -19.98
N LEU A 40 -4.23 -17.77 -18.87
CA LEU A 40 -4.96 -18.96 -18.44
C LEU A 40 -6.03 -19.35 -19.47
N THR A 41 -6.80 -18.36 -19.94
CA THR A 41 -7.84 -18.57 -20.96
C THR A 41 -7.26 -19.13 -22.25
N ASN A 42 -6.04 -18.71 -22.61
CA ASN A 42 -5.30 -19.20 -23.77
C ASN A 42 -4.52 -20.50 -23.51
N GLY A 43 -4.60 -21.07 -22.30
CA GLY A 43 -3.92 -22.32 -21.93
C GLY A 43 -2.41 -22.20 -21.78
N VAL A 44 -1.88 -20.99 -21.58
CA VAL A 44 -0.44 -20.71 -21.42
C VAL A 44 0.04 -20.95 -19.99
N ILE A 45 -0.81 -20.69 -19.01
CA ILE A 45 -0.56 -20.92 -17.57
C ILE A 45 -1.65 -21.80 -16.98
N ASP A 46 -1.41 -22.36 -15.79
CA ASP A 46 -2.41 -23.09 -15.02
C ASP A 46 -3.13 -22.23 -13.95
N THR A 47 -4.09 -22.83 -13.26
CA THR A 47 -4.88 -22.16 -12.23
C THR A 47 -4.07 -21.80 -10.98
N THR A 48 -3.00 -22.56 -10.68
CA THR A 48 -2.09 -22.29 -9.55
C THR A 48 -1.28 -21.03 -9.81
N GLU A 49 -0.80 -20.85 -11.04
CA GLU A 49 -0.09 -19.64 -11.47
C GLU A 49 -1.00 -18.40 -11.39
N LEU A 50 -2.26 -18.50 -11.82
CA LEU A 50 -3.22 -17.41 -11.66
C LEU A 50 -3.51 -17.11 -10.17
N LEU A 51 -3.71 -18.14 -9.34
CA LEU A 51 -3.93 -17.97 -7.91
C LEU A 51 -2.77 -17.24 -7.23
N LYS A 52 -1.53 -17.49 -7.67
CA LYS A 52 -0.37 -16.75 -7.18
C LYS A 52 -0.47 -15.26 -7.52
N LYS A 53 -0.90 -14.88 -8.73
CA LYS A 53 -1.08 -13.47 -9.12
C LYS A 53 -2.19 -12.77 -8.34
N ILE A 54 -3.30 -13.48 -8.09
CA ILE A 54 -4.39 -12.99 -7.23
C ILE A 54 -3.86 -12.75 -5.80
N SER A 55 -3.07 -13.68 -5.27
CA SER A 55 -2.45 -13.55 -3.96
C SER A 55 -1.49 -12.37 -3.89
N ASP A 56 -0.63 -12.20 -4.91
CA ASP A 56 0.32 -11.09 -5.00
C ASP A 56 -0.40 -9.72 -5.01
N GLU A 57 -1.50 -9.59 -5.75
CA GLU A 57 -2.35 -8.37 -5.73
C GLU A 57 -3.02 -8.17 -4.36
N THR A 58 -3.49 -9.25 -3.74
CA THR A 58 -4.15 -9.18 -2.42
C THR A 58 -3.18 -8.73 -1.33
N ILE A 59 -1.95 -9.25 -1.34
CA ILE A 59 -0.89 -8.85 -0.41
C ILE A 59 -0.52 -7.37 -0.62
N ALA A 60 -0.43 -6.90 -1.87
CA ALA A 60 -0.18 -5.50 -2.15
C ALA A 60 -1.27 -4.58 -1.57
N LYS A 61 -2.55 -4.95 -1.73
CA LYS A 61 -3.68 -4.22 -1.14
C LYS A 61 -3.65 -4.25 0.39
N PHE A 62 -3.34 -5.39 0.99
CA PHE A 62 -3.20 -5.52 2.44
C PHE A 62 -2.10 -4.61 3.00
N ASN A 63 -0.93 -4.60 2.36
CA ASN A 63 0.19 -3.74 2.78
C ASN A 63 -0.19 -2.27 2.72
N LYS A 64 -0.86 -1.83 1.64
CA LYS A 64 -1.38 -0.47 1.52
C LYS A 64 -2.30 -0.11 2.70
N SER A 65 -3.29 -0.97 2.99
CA SER A 65 -4.22 -0.74 4.11
C SER A 65 -3.53 -0.71 5.47
N SER A 66 -2.48 -1.52 5.66
CA SER A 66 -1.65 -1.46 6.88
C SER A 66 -0.99 -0.09 7.03
N HIS A 67 -0.38 0.44 5.97
CA HIS A 67 0.26 1.76 6.00
C HIS A 67 -0.75 2.91 6.14
N GLU A 68 -1.96 2.79 5.59
CA GLU A 68 -3.05 3.74 5.83
C GLU A 68 -3.45 3.80 7.31
N ILE A 69 -3.51 2.65 7.99
CA ILE A 69 -3.77 2.57 9.44
C ILE A 69 -2.64 3.24 10.23
N GLU A 70 -1.38 2.99 9.87
CA GLU A 70 -0.22 3.63 10.52
C GLU A 70 -0.25 5.16 10.39
N LEU A 71 -0.60 5.67 9.20
CA LEU A 71 -0.78 7.11 8.97
C LEU A 71 -1.91 7.68 9.84
N LEU A 72 -3.03 6.96 9.96
CA LEU A 72 -4.14 7.37 10.80
C LEU A 72 -3.70 7.45 12.27
N GLN A 73 -2.99 6.45 12.77
CA GLN A 73 -2.44 6.44 14.13
C GLN A 73 -1.47 7.60 14.37
N ALA A 74 -0.56 7.87 13.43
CA ALA A 74 0.38 8.99 13.52
C ALA A 74 -0.35 10.34 13.58
N THR A 75 -1.38 10.51 12.76
CA THR A 75 -2.22 11.72 12.74
C THR A 75 -2.94 11.93 14.07
N TYR A 76 -3.50 10.87 14.67
CA TYR A 76 -4.13 10.95 15.99
C TYR A 76 -3.13 11.28 17.11
N ARG A 77 -1.93 10.69 17.09
CA ARG A 77 -0.88 11.00 18.07
C ARG A 77 -0.50 12.48 18.00
N LEU A 78 -0.27 13.01 16.80
CA LEU A 78 0.06 14.42 16.61
C LEU A 78 -1.05 15.33 17.13
N LYS A 79 -2.31 15.03 16.79
CA LYS A 79 -3.47 15.78 17.30
C LYS A 79 -3.55 15.77 18.83
N ASN A 80 -3.25 14.65 19.48
CA ASN A 80 -3.31 14.55 20.93
C ASN A 80 -2.15 15.29 21.62
N ILE A 81 -0.96 15.30 21.03
CA ILE A 81 0.21 16.03 21.53
C ILE A 81 0.01 17.55 21.39
N LEU A 82 -0.56 18.01 20.27
CA LEU A 82 -0.79 19.45 20.01
C LEU A 82 -2.01 20.05 20.71
N ASN A 83 -2.94 19.23 21.20
CA ASN A 83 -4.13 19.68 21.94
C ASN A 83 -3.97 19.59 23.48
N GLN A 84 -2.77 19.25 23.97
CA GLN A 84 -2.36 19.37 25.37
C GLN A 84 -1.40 20.53 25.54
#